data_AF-A0A967QSU5-F1
#
_entry.id   AF-A0A967QSU5-F1
#
_cell.length_a   1.000
_cell.length_b   1.000
_cell.length_c   1.000
_cell.angle_alpha   90.00
_cell.angle_beta   90.00
_cell.angle_gamma   90.00
#
_symmetry.space_group_name_H-M   'P 1'
#
loop_
_entity.id
_entity.type
_entity.pdbx_description
1 polymer ?
#
loop_
_entity_poly.entity_id
_entity_poly.type
_entity_poly.pdbx_seq_one_letter_code
_entity_poly.pdbx_strand_id
1 'polypeptide(L)' 'MRINPTGELPTPEPVLSVVNALNENDGFQPTEVDQQTAAAGAQLVGQFLSDTDGLVRWTLSVIVMIRETGWPGKDVPLV' A
#
# COMPACT_ATOMS: atom_id res chain seq x y z
N MET A 1 12.85 5.95 0.79
CA MET A 1 11.71 6.73 1.33
C MET A 1 11.42 6.23 2.74
N ARG A 2 11.25 7.13 3.72
CA ARG A 2 10.77 6.79 5.08
C ARG A 2 9.34 7.30 5.22
N ILE A 3 8.45 6.52 5.82
CA ILE A 3 7.02 6.83 5.90
C ILE A 3 6.45 6.51 7.30
N ASN A 4 5.42 7.25 7.69
CA ASN A 4 4.49 6.92 8.76
C ASN A 4 3.10 7.40 8.31
N PRO A 5 2.45 6.70 7.38
CA PRO A 5 1.33 7.24 6.63
C PRO A 5 0.10 7.51 7.50
N THR A 6 -0.07 6.75 8.59
CA THR A 6 -1.25 6.82 9.47
C THR A 6 -0.94 7.39 10.86
N GLY A 7 0.34 7.53 11.22
CA GLY A 7 0.76 7.99 12.54
C GLY A 7 0.84 6.89 13.60
N GLU A 8 0.58 5.63 13.23
CA GLU A 8 0.55 4.49 14.15
C GLU A 8 1.92 4.07 14.68
N LEU A 9 3.00 4.40 13.96
CA LEU A 9 4.36 4.10 14.38
C LEU A 9 4.98 5.28 15.18
N PRO A 10 5.89 5.02 16.14
CA PRO A 10 6.52 6.09 16.93
C PRO A 10 7.32 7.08 16.08
N THR A 11 7.92 6.62 14.98
CA THR A 11 8.67 7.47 14.04
C THR A 11 8.53 6.95 12.60
N PRO A 12 8.75 7.79 11.57
CA PRO A 12 8.80 7.33 10.19
C PRO A 12 9.92 6.33 9.93
N GLU A 13 9.61 5.21 9.27
CA GLU A 13 10.51 4.09 9.03
C GLU A 13 10.62 3.72 7.53
N PRO A 14 11.62 2.93 7.12
CA PRO A 14 11.67 2.37 5.77
C PRO A 14 10.40 1.59 5.44
N VAL A 15 9.94 1.67 4.18
CA VAL A 15 8.63 1.11 3.74
C VAL A 15 8.42 -0.35 4.16
N LEU A 16 9.42 -1.23 4.00
CA LEU A 16 9.30 -2.63 4.39
C LEU A 16 9.15 -2.83 5.90
N SER A 17 9.84 -2.03 6.70
CA SER A 17 9.71 -2.05 8.16
C SER A 17 8.31 -1.62 8.58
N VAL A 18 7.74 -0.61 7.93
CA VAL A 18 6.37 -0.13 8.18
C VAL A 18 5.34 -1.21 7.86
N VAL A 19 5.46 -1.88 6.70
CA VAL A 19 4.54 -2.97 6.31
C VAL A 19 4.58 -4.11 7.34
N ASN A 20 5.77 -4.53 7.78
CA ASN A 20 5.90 -5.61 8.75
C ASN A 20 5.31 -5.22 10.12
N ALA A 21 5.65 -4.04 10.63
CA ALA A 21 5.17 -3.58 11.93
C ALA A 21 3.65 -3.43 11.98
N LEU A 22 3.04 -2.91 10.91
CA LEU A 22 1.58 -2.79 10.82
C LEU A 22 0.91 -4.17 10.69
N ASN A 23 1.44 -5.07 9.85
CA ASN A 23 0.93 -6.44 9.75
C ASN A 23 0.98 -7.18 11.10
N GLU A 24 2.06 -7.02 11.87
CA GLU A 24 2.18 -7.60 13.21
C GLU A 24 1.14 -7.01 14.18
N ASN A 25 0.97 -5.68 14.19
CA ASN A 25 -0.03 -5.01 15.03
C ASN A 25 -1.47 -5.46 14.71
N ASP A 26 -1.76 -5.68 13.43
CA ASP A 26 -3.06 -6.15 12.96
C ASP A 26 -3.26 -7.67 13.16
N GLY A 27 -2.24 -8.38 13.64
CA GLY A 27 -2.27 -9.84 13.79
C GLY A 27 -2.34 -10.58 12.44
N PHE A 28 -1.96 -9.92 11.34
CA PHE A 28 -2.00 -10.48 10.00
C PHE A 28 -1.01 -11.64 9.88
N GLN A 29 -1.51 -12.79 9.42
CA GLN A 29 -0.70 -13.98 9.16
C GLN A 29 -0.62 -14.18 7.64
N PRO A 30 0.55 -13.97 7.02
CA PRO A 30 0.70 -14.10 5.57
C PRO A 30 0.41 -15.53 5.11
N THR A 31 -0.53 -15.66 4.18
CA THR A 31 -0.76 -16.93 3.50
C THR A 31 0.32 -17.18 2.45
N GLU A 32 0.35 -18.39 1.89
CA GLU A 32 1.25 -18.71 0.78
C GLU A 32 1.01 -17.79 -0.44
N VAL A 33 -0.24 -17.42 -0.70
CA VAL A 33 -0.59 -16.49 -1.79
C VAL A 33 -0.01 -15.11 -1.53
N ASP A 34 -0.10 -14.60 -0.30
CA ASP A 34 0.45 -13.29 0.06
C ASP A 34 1.98 -13.25 -0.13
N GLN A 35 2.67 -14.34 0.23
CA GLN A 35 4.11 -14.46 0.04
C GLN A 35 4.51 -14.48 -1.44
N GLN A 36 3.78 -15.23 -2.27
CA GLN A 36 3.99 -15.26 -3.72
C GLN A 36 3.73 -13.88 -4.35
N THR A 37 2.69 -13.19 -3.88
CA THR A 37 2.34 -11.85 -4.33
C THR A 37 3.41 -10.82 -3.94
N ALA A 38 3.92 -10.87 -2.72
CA ALA A 38 5.02 -10.00 -2.29
C ALA A 38 6.31 -10.25 -3.12
N ALA A 39 6.61 -11.51 -3.44
CA ALA A 39 7.76 -11.88 -4.25
C ALA A 39 7.65 -11.42 -5.72
N ALA A 40 6.44 -11.31 -6.26
CA ALA A 40 6.19 -10.80 -7.61
C ALA A 40 6.43 -9.28 -7.73
N GLY A 41 6.51 -8.58 -6.60
CA GLY A 41 6.64 -7.13 -6.54
C GLY A 41 5.29 -6.40 -6.61
N ALA A 42 5.23 -5.23 -5.99
CA ALA A 42 4.04 -4.39 -5.98
C ALA A 42 4.18 -3.22 -6.97
N GLN A 43 3.09 -2.92 -7.69
CA GLN A 43 2.98 -1.66 -8.42
C GLN A 43 2.18 -0.67 -7.59
N LEU A 44 2.84 0.38 -7.13
CA LEU A 44 2.21 1.42 -6.31
C LEU A 44 1.32 2.30 -7.18
N VAL A 45 0.05 2.41 -6.81
CA VAL A 45 -0.89 3.35 -7.42
C VAL A 45 -1.26 4.38 -6.36
N GLY A 46 -0.91 5.64 -6.61
CA GLY A 46 -1.23 6.76 -5.71
C GLY A 46 -2.05 7.82 -6.42
N GLN A 47 -3.00 8.40 -5.70
CA GLN A 47 -3.63 9.66 -6.10
C GLN A 47 -2.91 10.79 -5.36
N PHE A 48 -2.57 11.86 -6.07
CA PHE A 48 -1.94 13.03 -5.46
C PHE A 48 -2.52 14.31 -6.04
N LEU A 49 -2.50 15.37 -5.24
CA LEU A 49 -2.83 16.72 -5.68
C LEU A 49 -1.53 17.49 -5.87
N SER A 50 -1.33 18.03 -7.08
CA SER A 50 -0.27 19.01 -7.35
C SER A 50 -0.85 20.43 -7.38
N ASP A 51 -0.08 21.42 -6.96
CA ASP A 51 -0.39 22.83 -7.23
C ASP A 51 0.06 23.26 -8.65
N THR A 52 -0.19 24.53 -8.98
CA THR A 52 0.17 25.15 -10.27
C THR A 52 1.67 25.26 -10.49
N ASP A 53 2.48 25.18 -9.43
CA ASP A 53 3.94 25.20 -9.50
C ASP A 53 4.53 23.79 -9.63
N GLY A 54 3.68 22.76 -9.67
CA GLY A 54 4.08 21.35 -9.82
C GLY A 54 4.44 20.67 -8.49
N LEU A 55 4.13 21.28 -7.34
CA LEU A 55 4.43 20.70 -6.03
C LEU A 55 3.27 19.83 -5.54
N VAL A 56 3.60 18.63 -5.07
CA VAL A 56 2.64 17.70 -4.48
C VAL A 56 2.21 18.20 -3.09
N ARG A 57 0.93 18.58 -2.95
CA ARG A 57 0.31 19.12 -1.73
C ARG A 57 -0.43 18.07 -0.91
N TRP A 58 -0.83 16.97 -1.54
CA TRP A 58 -1.52 15.87 -0.89
C TRP A 58 -1.21 14.55 -1.60
N THR A 59 -1.03 13.48 -0.84
CA THR A 59 -0.80 12.12 -1.36
C THR A 59 -1.69 11.13 -0.63
N LEU A 60 -2.47 10.37 -1.38
CA LEU A 60 -3.08 9.12 -0.94
C LEU A 60 -2.36 7.98 -1.66
N SER A 61 -1.54 7.24 -0.93
CA SER A 61 -0.89 6.05 -1.46
C SER A 61 -1.70 4.82 -1.08
N VAL A 62 -2.16 4.06 -2.08
CA VAL A 62 -2.74 2.74 -1.86
C VAL A 62 -1.75 1.71 -2.38
N ILE A 63 -1.36 0.77 -1.51
CA ILE A 63 -0.54 -0.36 -1.93
C ILE A 63 -1.51 -1.39 -2.52
N VAL A 64 -1.52 -1.51 -3.85
CA VAL A 64 -2.27 -2.56 -4.54
C VAL A 64 -1.29 -3.60 -5.02
N MET A 65 -1.50 -4.85 -4.62
CA MET A 65 -0.78 -5.97 -5.19
C MET A 65 -1.59 -6.53 -6.35
N ILE A 66 -1.19 -6.21 -7.59
CA ILE A 66 -1.88 -6.65 -8.80
C ILE A 66 -1.18 -7.90 -9.34
N ARG A 67 -1.87 -9.04 -9.37
CA ARG A 67 -1.49 -10.20 -10.20
C ARG A 67 -1.85 -9.86 -11.66
N GLU A 68 -1.02 -10.24 -12.62
CA GLU A 68 -1.33 -10.19 -14.07
C GLU A 68 -2.52 -11.09 -14.51
N THR A 69 -3.38 -11.52 -13.58
CA THR A 69 -4.62 -12.25 -13.90
C THR A 69 -5.81 -11.50 -13.31
N GLY A 70 -6.74 -11.11 -14.19
CA GLY A 70 -7.81 -10.14 -13.97
C GLY A 70 -8.48 -10.15 -12.58
N TRP A 71 -8.65 -8.95 -12.06
CA TRP A 71 -9.37 -8.66 -10.82
C TRP A 71 -10.85 -9.15 -10.93
N PRO A 72 -11.31 -10.06 -10.04
CA PRO A 72 -12.69 -10.55 -10.02
C PRO A 72 -13.73 -9.53 -9.50
N GLY A 73 -13.30 -8.34 -9.06
CA GLY A 73 -14.14 -7.32 -8.44
C GLY A 73 -14.78 -6.35 -9.42
N LYS A 74 -14.62 -6.57 -10.73
CA LYS A 74 -15.41 -5.87 -11.76
C LYS A 74 -16.93 -6.10 -11.60
N ASP A 75 -17.32 -7.16 -10.90
CA ASP A 75 -18.72 -7.58 -10.73
C ASP A 75 -19.27 -7.32 -9.31
N VAL A 76 -18.49 -6.67 -8.43
CA VAL A 76 -18.98 -6.26 -7.10
C VAL A 76 -19.49 -4.82 -7.20
N PRO A 77 -20.81 -4.58 -7.07
CA PRO A 77 -21.34 -3.22 -7.09
C PRO A 77 -20.81 -2.46 -5.89
N LEU A 78 -20.30 -1.25 -6.14
CA LEU A 78 -19.97 -0.30 -5.08
C LEU A 78 -21.28 0.06 -4.36
N VAL A 79 -21.38 -0.32 -3.09
CA VAL A 79 -22.49 0.03 -2.19
C VAL A 79 -22.26 1.43 -1.65
#